data_AF-A0A5K0YZS4-F1
#
_entry.id   AF-A0A5K0YZS4-F1
#
_cell.length_a   1.000
_cell.length_b   1.000
_cell.length_c   1.000
_cell.angle_alpha   90.00
_cell.angle_beta   90.00
_cell.angle_gamma   90.00
#
_symmetry.space_group_name_H-M   'P 1'
#
loop_
_entity.id
_entity.type
_entity.pdbx_description
1 polymer ?
#
loop_
_entity_poly.entity_id
_entity_poly.type
_entity_poly.pdbx_seq_one_letter_code
_entity_poly.pdbx_strand_id
1 'polypeptide(L)'
;TKADYDKECKICTRPFTVFRWRPGRDARYKKTEICQTCSKLKNVCQVCLLDLEYGLPVQVRDTALAIGSNDSIPRSDVNREYFAEEHDRK
;
A
#
# COMPACT_ATOMS: atom_id res chain seq x y z
N THR A 1 -11.25 -14.44 3.04
CA THR A 1 -11.65 -14.61 1.64
C THR A 1 -10.65 -13.89 0.76
N LYS A 2 -10.38 -14.46 -0.42
CA LYS A 2 -9.56 -13.86 -1.47
C LYS A 2 -10.51 -13.49 -2.62
N ALA A 3 -10.45 -12.27 -3.11
CA ALA A 3 -11.22 -11.80 -4.26
C ALA A 3 -10.26 -11.14 -5.24
N ASP A 4 -10.16 -11.70 -6.44
CA ASP A 4 -9.22 -11.21 -7.46
C ASP A 4 -9.79 -9.96 -8.15
N TYR A 5 -8.98 -8.89 -8.20
CA TYR A 5 -9.31 -7.61 -8.84
C TYR A 5 -10.63 -6.95 -8.37
N ASP A 6 -11.02 -7.17 -7.10
CA ASP A 6 -12.31 -6.71 -6.53
C ASP A 6 -12.37 -5.21 -6.20
N LYS A 7 -11.21 -4.58 -5.93
CA LYS A 7 -11.14 -3.15 -5.60
C LYS A 7 -9.90 -2.49 -6.20
N GLU A 8 -10.00 -1.19 -6.34
CA GLU A 8 -8.90 -0.31 -6.72
C GLU A 8 -8.03 0.06 -5.51
N CYS A 9 -6.71 0.07 -5.73
CA CYS A 9 -5.75 0.51 -4.74
C CYS A 9 -5.90 2.00 -4.43
N LYS A 10 -5.96 2.38 -3.15
CA LYS A 10 -6.07 3.79 -2.76
C LYS A 10 -4.87 4.66 -3.15
N ILE A 11 -3.72 4.06 -3.48
CA ILE A 11 -2.46 4.76 -3.78
C ILE A 11 -2.11 4.75 -5.26
N CYS A 12 -2.49 3.73 -6.04
CA CYS A 12 -2.21 3.69 -7.49
C CYS A 12 -3.46 3.57 -8.37
N THR A 13 -4.67 3.54 -7.79
CA THR A 13 -5.97 3.38 -8.47
C THR A 13 -6.11 2.13 -9.34
N ARG A 14 -5.11 1.26 -9.40
CA ARG A 14 -5.15 -0.01 -10.14
C ARG A 14 -5.94 -1.08 -9.37
N PRO A 15 -6.71 -1.93 -10.06
CA PRO A 15 -7.41 -3.04 -9.43
C PRO A 15 -6.40 -4.07 -8.87
N PHE A 16 -6.69 -4.64 -7.71
CA PHE A 16 -5.81 -5.63 -7.06
C PHE A 16 -6.60 -6.70 -6.33
N THR A 17 -5.92 -7.80 -5.98
CA THR A 17 -6.52 -8.86 -5.15
C THR A 17 -6.79 -8.37 -3.73
N VAL A 18 -8.05 -8.40 -3.32
CA VAL A 18 -8.49 -8.02 -1.98
C VAL A 18 -8.55 -9.25 -1.09
N PHE A 19 -7.90 -9.16 0.06
CA PHE A 19 -8.05 -10.14 1.14
C PHE A 19 -8.95 -9.54 2.20
N ARG A 20 -9.92 -10.31 2.69
CA ARG A 20 -10.79 -9.94 3.81
C ARG A 20 -10.84 -11.03 4.86
N TRP A 21 -10.62 -10.68 6.12
CA TRP A 21 -10.56 -11.65 7.22
C TRP A 21 -11.02 -11.01 8.54
N ARG A 22 -11.30 -11.86 9.53
CA ARG A 22 -11.64 -11.43 10.88
C ARG A 22 -10.50 -11.84 11.84
N PRO A 23 -9.75 -10.89 12.42
CA PRO A 23 -8.59 -11.22 13.25
C PRO A 23 -8.90 -11.94 14.58
N GLY A 24 -10.12 -11.82 15.09
CA GLY A 24 -10.51 -12.38 16.39
C GLY A 24 -12.02 -12.44 16.58
N ARG A 25 -12.48 -13.10 17.66
CA ARG A 25 -13.90 -13.39 17.93
C ARG A 25 -14.79 -12.17 18.14
N ASP A 26 -14.23 -11.01 18.52
CA ASP A 26 -14.96 -9.73 18.66
C ASP A 26 -14.39 -8.62 17.78
N ALA A 27 -13.42 -8.94 16.92
CA ALA A 27 -12.80 -7.96 16.04
C ALA A 27 -13.68 -7.66 14.82
N ARG A 28 -13.58 -6.44 14.31
CA ARG A 28 -14.15 -6.07 13.01
C ARG A 28 -13.44 -6.81 11.88
N TYR A 29 -14.14 -7.05 10.78
CA TYR A 29 -13.51 -7.53 9.55
C TYR A 29 -12.48 -6.51 9.06
N LYS A 30 -11.28 -6.99 8.78
CA LYS A 30 -10.22 -6.24 8.10
C LYS A 30 -10.21 -6.64 6.63
N LYS A 31 -9.79 -5.71 5.78
CA LYS A 31 -9.54 -5.95 4.37
C LYS A 31 -8.29 -5.20 3.91
N THR A 32 -7.65 -5.66 2.85
CA THR A 32 -6.56 -4.91 2.21
C THR A 32 -7.11 -3.67 1.50
N GLU A 33 -6.41 -2.56 1.62
CA GLU A 33 -6.79 -1.24 1.09
C GLU A 33 -5.84 -0.75 -0.01
N ILE A 34 -4.65 -1.37 -0.12
CA ILE A 34 -3.64 -1.07 -1.12
C ILE A 34 -3.06 -2.35 -1.74
N CYS A 35 -2.58 -2.24 -2.98
CA CYS A 35 -1.94 -3.33 -3.69
C CYS A 35 -0.59 -3.73 -3.05
N GLN A 36 -0.08 -4.91 -3.42
CA GLN A 36 1.19 -5.42 -2.91
C GLN A 36 2.37 -4.53 -3.34
N THR A 37 2.32 -3.96 -4.54
CA THR A 37 3.36 -3.09 -5.11
C THR A 37 3.52 -1.82 -4.30
N CYS A 38 2.44 -1.09 -4.02
CA CYS A 38 2.47 0.10 -3.17
C CYS A 38 2.92 -0.21 -1.74
N SER A 39 2.55 -1.37 -1.21
CA SER A 39 2.97 -1.84 0.12
C SER A 39 4.48 -2.10 0.17
N LYS A 40 5.04 -2.78 -0.85
CA LYS A 40 6.48 -3.05 -0.97
C LYS A 40 7.29 -1.77 -1.15
N LEU A 41 6.85 -0.88 -2.05
CA LEU A 41 7.51 0.39 -2.35
C LEU A 41 7.72 1.26 -1.10
N LYS A 42 6.72 1.30 -0.22
CA LYS A 42 6.76 2.15 0.97
C LYS A 42 7.06 1.38 2.25
N ASN A 43 7.29 0.07 2.20
CA ASN A 43 7.42 -0.80 3.38
C ASN A 43 6.28 -0.63 4.40
N VAL A 44 5.03 -0.65 3.92
CA VAL A 44 3.84 -0.42 4.77
C VAL A 44 2.86 -1.58 4.75
N CYS A 45 2.06 -1.71 5.80
CA CYS A 45 0.98 -2.68 5.87
C CYS A 45 -0.16 -2.35 4.91
N GLN A 46 -0.64 -3.37 4.19
CA GLN A 46 -1.75 -3.24 3.23
C GLN A 46 -3.10 -2.84 3.85
N VAL A 47 -3.26 -2.92 5.18
CA VAL A 47 -4.52 -2.66 5.89
C VAL A 47 -4.49 -1.34 6.65
N CYS A 48 -3.47 -1.12 7.47
CA CYS A 48 -3.39 0.06 8.34
C CYS A 48 -2.52 1.18 7.79
N LEU A 49 -1.80 0.98 6.67
CA LEU A 49 -0.88 1.96 6.07
C LEU A 49 0.24 2.45 7.02
N LEU A 50 0.48 1.73 8.11
CA LEU A 50 1.62 1.96 9.00
C LEU A 50 2.85 1.21 8.48
N ASP A 51 4.02 1.73 8.82
CA ASP A 51 5.29 1.09 8.56
C ASP A 51 5.36 -0.31 9.20
N LEU A 52 5.98 -1.27 8.51
CA LEU A 52 6.06 -2.66 8.96
C LEU A 52 7.13 -2.91 10.02
N GLU A 53 8.13 -2.03 10.15
CA GLU A 53 9.26 -2.21 11.06
C GLU A 53 9.01 -1.53 12.40
N TYR A 54 8.57 -0.27 12.37
CA TYR A 54 8.37 0.57 13.55
C TYR A 54 6.90 0.76 13.92
N GLY A 55 5.96 0.42 13.05
CA GLY A 55 4.52 0.63 13.29
C GLY A 55 4.12 2.11 13.32
N LEU A 56 4.97 3.00 12.80
CA LEU A 56 4.75 4.44 12.80
C LEU A 56 4.04 4.90 11.51
N PRO A 57 3.35 6.05 11.54
CA PRO A 57 2.91 6.71 10.32
C PRO A 57 4.10 7.01 9.40
N VAL A 58 3.90 6.82 8.10
CA VAL A 58 4.94 6.99 7.07
C VAL A 58 5.63 8.34 7.17
N GLN A 59 4.87 9.42 7.38
CA GLN A 59 5.43 10.76 7.52
C GLN A 59 6.38 10.89 8.71
N VAL A 60 6.06 10.24 9.83
CA VAL A 60 6.89 10.27 11.04
C VAL A 60 8.18 9.49 10.82
N ARG A 61 8.09 8.31 10.21
CA ARG A 61 9.25 7.50 9.85
C ARG A 61 10.18 8.25 8.89
N ASP A 62 9.63 8.79 7.81
CA ASP A 62 10.42 9.45 6.76
C ASP A 62 11.14 10.69 7.32
N THR A 63 10.49 11.44 8.22
CA THR A 63 11.10 12.57 8.93
C THR A 63 12.22 12.11 9.87
N ALA A 64 12.00 11.06 10.66
CA ALA A 64 12.97 10.56 11.63
C ALA A 64 14.22 9.96 10.99
N LEU A 65 14.06 9.29 9.84
CA LEU A 65 15.15 8.66 9.09
C LEU A 65 15.77 9.58 8.03
N ALA A 66 15.32 10.85 7.95
CA ALA A 66 15.70 11.79 6.91
C ALA A 66 15.60 11.20 5.49
N ILE A 67 14.62 10.31 5.27
CA ILE A 67 14.35 9.73 3.96
C ILE A 67 13.78 10.85 3.11
N GLY A 68 14.58 11.35 2.16
CA GLY A 68 14.13 12.37 1.21
C GLY A 68 12.86 11.91 0.50
N SER A 69 11.94 12.85 0.23
CA SER A 69 10.67 12.63 -0.50
C SER A 69 10.85 12.17 -1.96
N ASN A 70 12.03 11.70 -2.34
CA ASN A 70 12.41 11.27 -3.68
C ASN A 70 11.84 9.91 -4.05
N ASP A 71 11.33 9.15 -3.07
CA ASP A 71 10.51 7.95 -3.31
C ASP A 71 9.04 8.33 -3.60
N SER A 72 8.82 9.51 -4.18
CA SER A 72 7.48 10.01 -4.48
C SER A 72 6.93 9.27 -5.68
N ILE A 73 5.94 8.42 -5.43
CA ILE A 73 5.04 7.92 -6.48
C ILE A 73 4.58 9.15 -7.28
N PRO A 74 4.78 9.16 -8.61
CA PRO A 74 4.45 10.32 -9.43
C PRO A 74 2.98 10.74 -9.20
N ARG A 75 2.75 12.05 -9.04
CA ARG A 75 1.39 12.58 -8.81
C ARG A 75 0.54 12.68 -10.08
N SER A 76 1.19 12.79 -11.24
CA SER A 76 0.51 12.78 -12.54
C SER A 76 0.04 11.37 -12.88
N ASP A 77 -1.20 11.24 -13.34
CA ASP A 77 -1.85 9.95 -13.59
C ASP A 77 -1.04 9.03 -14.53
N VAL A 78 -0.54 9.56 -15.66
CA VAL A 78 0.24 8.78 -16.64
C VAL A 78 1.55 8.24 -16.05
N ASN A 79 2.30 9.09 -15.34
CA ASN A 79 3.56 8.65 -14.75
C ASN A 79 3.34 7.68 -13.58
N ARG A 80 2.19 7.75 -12.91
CA ARG A 80 1.82 6.84 -11.81
C ARG A 80 1.53 5.44 -12.31
N GLU A 81 0.83 5.33 -13.44
CA GLU A 81 0.57 4.05 -14.11
C GLU A 81 1.86 3.43 -14.63
N TYR A 82 2.67 4.19 -15.38
CA TYR A 82 3.96 3.74 -15.90
C TYR A 82 4.90 3.24 -14.80
N PHE A 83 5.01 4.01 -13.70
CA PHE A 83 5.82 3.64 -12.54
C PHE A 83 5.31 2.35 -11.89
N ALA A 84 3.98 2.23 -11.73
CA ALA A 84 3.40 1.02 -11.13
C ALA A 84 3.59 -0.22 -12.01
N GLU A 85 3.52 -0.11 -13.33
CA GLU A 85 3.79 -1.22 -14.26
C GLU A 85 5.25 -1.67 -14.23
N GLU A 86 6.20 -0.74 -14.24
CA GLU A 86 7.64 -1.03 -14.11
C GLU A 86 7.95 -1.77 -12.80
N HIS A 87 7.30 -1.38 -11.70
CA HIS A 87 7.47 -2.01 -10.39
C HIS A 87 6.71 -3.33 -10.23
N ASP A 88 5.67 -3.59 -11.01
CA ASP A 88 5.02 -4.90 -11.06
C ASP A 88 5.83 -5.93 -11.85
N ARG A 89 6.63 -5.46 -12.83
CA ARG A 89 7.49 -6.31 -13.66
C ARG A 89 8.76 -6.78 -12.94
N LYS A 90 9.17 -6.08 -11.88
CA LYS A 90 10.34 -6.40 -11.05
C LYS A 90 9.96 -7.28 -9.87
#